data_AF-A0A0A3Y2B8-F1
#
_entry.id   AF-A0A0A3Y2B8-F1
#
_cell.length_a   1.000
_cell.length_b   1.000
_cell.length_c   1.000
_cell.angle_alpha   90.00
_cell.angle_beta   90.00
_cell.angle_gamma   90.00
#
_symmetry.space_group_name_H-M   'P 1'
#
loop_
_entity.id
_entity.type
_entity.pdbx_description
1 polymer ?
#
loop_
_entity_poly.entity_id
_entity_poly.type
_entity_poly.pdbx_seq_one_letter_code
_entity_poly.pdbx_strand_id
1 'polypeptide(L)' 'MSSLLFALARENPWPGIAVASLNLIVALSLVSISLLLGVTISVLAWLHALADRDPLSVRFVGGRGLP' A
#
# COMPACT_ATOMS: atom_id res chain seq x y z
N MET A 1 -33.42 -2.82 28.03
CA MET A 1 -34.19 -1.96 27.09
C MET A 1 -33.26 -1.48 25.97
N SER A 2 -32.95 -2.34 25.00
CA SER A 2 -31.98 -2.07 23.91
C SER A 2 -32.49 -2.47 22.52
N SER A 3 -33.74 -2.94 22.40
CA SER A 3 -34.33 -3.33 21.12
C SER A 3 -34.90 -2.16 20.32
N LEU A 4 -35.21 -1.02 20.97
CA LEU A 4 -35.80 0.14 20.30
C LEU A 4 -34.83 0.80 19.31
N LEU A 5 -33.53 0.90 19.65
CA LEU A 5 -32.51 1.40 18.73
C LEU A 5 -32.26 0.44 17.55
N PHE A 6 -32.32 -0.86 17.81
CA PHE A 6 -32.14 -1.90 16.79
C PHE A 6 -33.36 -2.04 15.85
N ALA A 7 -34.57 -1.80 16.37
CA ALA A 7 -35.80 -1.74 15.58
C ALA A 7 -35.85 -0.46 14.73
N LEU A 8 -35.51 0.70 15.31
CA LEU A 8 -35.47 1.98 14.60
C LEU A 8 -34.37 2.01 13.50
N ALA A 9 -33.24 1.36 13.75
CA ALA A 9 -32.17 1.18 12.76
C ALA A 9 -32.52 0.21 11.62
N ARG A 10 -33.53 -0.65 11.80
CA ARG A 10 -33.99 -1.62 10.78
C ARG A 10 -35.08 -1.04 9.88
N GLU A 11 -35.92 -0.14 10.39
CA GLU A 11 -37.02 0.50 9.63
C GLU A 11 -36.54 1.62 8.70
N ASN A 12 -35.35 2.15 8.93
CA ASN A 12 -34.72 3.17 8.08
C ASN A 12 -33.66 2.52 7.15
N PRO A 13 -33.32 3.07 5.98
CA PRO A 13 -32.32 2.52 5.01
C PRO A 13 -30.87 2.40 5.53
N TRP A 14 -30.66 2.58 6.83
CA TRP A 14 -29.40 2.58 7.55
C TRP A 14 -28.61 1.27 7.52
N PRO A 15 -29.20 0.06 7.49
CA PRO A 15 -28.41 -1.18 7.41
C PRO A 15 -27.64 -1.24 6.09
N GLY A 16 -28.24 -0.77 4.99
CA GLY A 16 -27.58 -0.71 3.68
C GLY A 16 -26.40 0.27 3.68
N ILE A 17 -26.56 1.43 4.31
CA ILE A 17 -25.51 2.46 4.41
C ILE A 17 -24.37 1.98 5.32
N ALA A 18 -24.69 1.31 6.42
CA ALA A 18 -23.68 0.72 7.31
C ALA A 18 -22.85 -0.36 6.59
N VAL A 19 -23.50 -1.25 5.83
CA VAL A 19 -22.82 -2.29 5.05
C VAL A 19 -21.99 -1.67 3.91
N ALA A 20 -22.52 -0.68 3.21
CA ALA A 20 -21.78 0.05 2.16
C ALA A 20 -20.56 0.79 2.73
N SER A 21 -20.71 1.42 3.89
CA SER A 21 -19.61 2.10 4.61
C SER A 21 -18.53 1.11 5.05
N LEU A 22 -18.92 -0.05 5.59
CA LEU A 22 -17.99 -1.11 5.95
C LEU A 22 -17.23 -1.63 4.71
N ASN A 23 -17.95 -1.86 3.60
CA ASN A 23 -17.33 -2.28 2.34
C ASN A 23 -16.34 -1.24 1.81
N LEU A 24 -16.69 0.05 1.89
CA LEU A 24 -15.80 1.15 1.53
C LEU A 24 -14.53 1.15 2.39
N ILE A 25 -14.66 0.97 3.71
CA ILE A 25 -13.51 0.89 4.63
C ILE A 25 -12.63 -0.31 4.29
N VAL A 26 -13.22 -1.48 4.03
CA VAL A 26 -12.50 -2.69 3.63
C VAL A 26 -11.76 -2.48 2.30
N ALA A 27 -12.43 -1.88 1.31
CA ALA A 27 -11.83 -1.57 0.02
C ALA A 27 -10.65 -0.59 0.18
N LEU A 28 -10.84 0.50 0.93
CA LEU A 28 -9.78 1.47 1.22
C LEU A 28 -8.60 0.82 1.97
N SER A 29 -8.88 -0.08 2.92
CA SER A 29 -7.86 -0.82 3.66
C SER A 29 -7.03 -1.70 2.73
N LEU A 30 -7.68 -2.50 1.86
CA LEU A 30 -7.00 -3.34 0.88
C LEU A 30 -6.16 -2.52 -0.10
N VAL A 31 -6.70 -1.42 -0.61
CA VAL A 31 -5.97 -0.49 -1.49
C VAL A 31 -4.75 0.09 -0.77
N SER A 32 -4.92 0.52 0.48
CA SER A 32 -3.85 1.11 1.29
C SER A 32 -2.76 0.08 1.57
N ILE A 33 -3.10 -1.14 1.94
CA ILE A 33 -2.16 -2.25 2.15
C ILE A 33 -1.42 -2.55 0.85
N SER A 34 -2.12 -2.63 -0.28
CA SER A 34 -1.51 -2.88 -1.58
C SER A 34 -0.53 -1.78 -1.98
N LEU A 35 -0.92 -0.51 -1.80
CA LEU A 35 -0.05 0.63 -2.04
C LEU A 35 1.18 0.59 -1.14
N LEU A 36 0.96 0.34 0.16
CA LEU A 36 2.03 0.28 1.14
C LEU A 36 3.03 -0.81 0.77
N LEU A 37 2.57 -2.01 0.43
CA LEU A 37 3.44 -3.11 -0.02
C LEU A 37 4.23 -2.73 -1.28
N GLY A 38 3.57 -2.17 -2.29
CA GLY A 38 4.22 -1.77 -3.55
C GLY A 38 5.28 -0.70 -3.33
N VAL A 39 4.98 0.31 -2.50
CA VAL A 39 5.94 1.35 -2.12
C VAL A 39 7.09 0.76 -1.33
N THR A 40 6.83 -0.10 -0.35
CA THR A 40 7.89 -0.77 0.42
C THR A 40 8.82 -1.58 -0.48
N ILE A 41 8.28 -2.37 -1.41
CA ILE A 41 9.10 -3.15 -2.36
C ILE A 41 9.89 -2.24 -3.28
N SER A 42 9.27 -1.17 -3.80
CA SER A 42 9.94 -0.18 -4.66
C SER A 42 11.09 0.51 -3.94
N VAL A 43 10.87 0.96 -2.70
CA VAL A 43 11.90 1.58 -1.85
C VAL A 43 13.00 0.58 -1.52
N LEU A 44 12.66 -0.67 -1.20
CA LEU A 44 13.64 -1.69 -0.89
C LEU A 44 14.50 -2.03 -2.11
N ALA A 45 13.89 -2.16 -3.29
CA ALA A 45 14.60 -2.38 -4.55
C ALA A 45 15.50 -1.19 -4.91
N TRP A 46 15.01 0.04 -4.71
CA TRP A 46 15.81 1.24 -4.92
C TRP A 46 17.00 1.31 -3.95
N LEU A 47 16.77 1.05 -2.66
CA LEU A 47 17.82 0.99 -1.66
C LEU A 47 18.83 -0.11 -1.98
N HIS A 48 18.38 -1.28 -2.42
CA HIS A 48 19.26 -2.37 -2.82
C HIS A 48 20.11 -1.97 -4.02
N ALA A 49 19.53 -1.33 -5.05
CA ALA A 49 20.27 -0.79 -6.19
C ALA A 49 21.24 0.33 -5.80
N LEU A 50 20.93 1.12 -4.76
CA LEU A 50 21.82 2.15 -4.23
C LEU A 50 22.97 1.54 -3.41
N ALA A 51 22.70 0.49 -2.65
CA ALA A 51 23.70 -0.23 -1.87
C ALA A 51 24.64 -1.06 -2.76
N ASP A 52 24.11 -1.68 -3.82
CA ASP A 52 24.86 -2.44 -4.84
C ASP A 52 25.62 -1.51 -5.81
N ARG A 53 25.23 -0.23 -5.87
CA ARG A 53 26.06 0.84 -6.45
C ARG A 53 27.21 1.17 -5.49
N ASP A 54 28.08 0.18 -5.29
CA ASP A 54 29.39 0.37 -4.72
C ASP A 54 30.16 1.41 -5.58
N PRO A 55 30.78 2.45 -4.99
CA PRO A 55 31.52 3.48 -5.73
C PRO A 55 32.68 2.92 -6.57
N LEU A 56 33.04 1.63 -6.40
CA LEU A 56 34.01 0.93 -7.21
C LEU A 56 33.56 0.66 -8.66
N SER A 57 32.25 0.58 -8.94
CA SER A 57 31.73 0.34 -10.30
C SER A 57 31.87 1.57 -11.22
N VAL A 58 31.90 2.79 -10.65
CA VAL A 58 32.11 4.03 -11.41
C VAL A 58 33.57 4.17 -11.90
N ARG A 59 34.51 3.36 -11.38
CA ARG A 59 35.92 3.41 -11.78
C ARG A 59 36.26 2.54 -13.00
N PHE A 60 35.39 1.60 -13.40
CA PHE A 60 35.69 0.65 -14.48
C PHE A 60 35.06 0.97 -15.84
N VAL A 61 34.52 2.19 -16.03
CA VAL A 61 34.16 2.74 -17.36
C VAL A 61 35.20 3.78 -17.83
N GLY A 62 36.40 3.79 -17.24
CA GLY A 62 37.54 4.62 -17.68
C GLY A 62 38.70 3.84 -18.30
N GLY A 63 38.68 2.51 -18.24
CA GLY A 63 39.74 1.65 -18.76
C GLY A 63 39.43 1.13 -20.16
N ARG A 64 39.37 2.01 -21.16
CA ARG A 64 39.55 1.53 -22.54
C ARG A 64 40.98 1.01 -22.63
N GLY A 65 41.10 -0.31 -22.66
CA GLY A 65 42.29 -0.97 -23.12
C GLY A 65 42.67 -0.45 -24.50
N LEU A 66 43.92 -0.02 -24.59
CA LEU A 66 44.66 0.04 -25.85
C LEU A 66 45.99 -0.68 -25.56
N PRO A 67 46.37 -1.69 -26.36
CA PRO A 67 47.75 -2.14 -26.39
C PRO A 67 48.68 -1.06 -26.96
#